data_AF-A0AAU5DHI2-F1
#
_entry.id   AF-A0AAU5DHI2-F1
#
_cell.length_a   1.000
_cell.length_b   1.000
_cell.length_c   1.000
_cell.angle_alpha   90.00
_cell.angle_beta   90.00
_cell.angle_gamma   90.00
#
_symmetry.space_group_name_H-M   'P 1'
#
loop_
_entity.id
_entity.type
_entity.pdbx_description
1 polymer ?
#
loop_
_entity_poly.entity_id
_entity_poly.type
_entity_poly.pdbx_seq_one_letter_code
_entity_poly.pdbx_strand_id
1 'polypeptide(L)'
;MPLKTTSKTYRAVDYKALEEFITAHYGRPYSVIRGLGAHNGALHAVEVSTSYEHYDPDAEEGSRISVREGLDPEVAEVLGRWRAGTLDYDPYVGKLLHDLACSGHLKPGEYLINVAW
;
A
#
# COMPACT_ATOMS: atom_id res chain seq x y z
N MET A 1 13.70 -32.15 -1.77
CA MET A 1 14.38 -30.96 -1.23
C MET A 1 13.45 -30.30 -0.21
N PRO A 2 13.89 -30.00 1.02
CA PRO A 2 13.07 -29.26 1.97
C PRO A 2 12.88 -27.81 1.51
N LEU A 3 11.73 -27.23 1.85
CA LEU A 3 11.41 -25.82 1.58
C LEU A 3 12.34 -24.93 2.43
N LYS A 4 13.03 -23.97 1.81
CA LYS A 4 13.76 -22.94 2.56
C LYS A 4 12.73 -21.95 3.13
N THR A 5 12.71 -21.80 4.44
CA THR A 5 11.80 -20.88 5.14
C THR A 5 12.61 -19.85 5.92
N THR A 6 12.04 -18.65 6.04
CA THR A 6 12.61 -17.56 6.84
C THR A 6 11.49 -16.93 7.64
N SER A 7 11.74 -16.61 8.91
CA SER A 7 10.78 -15.92 9.75
C SER A 7 10.88 -14.41 9.56
N LYS A 8 9.74 -13.72 9.52
CA LYS A 8 9.64 -12.25 9.43
C LYS A 8 8.63 -11.74 10.47
N THR A 9 8.90 -10.58 11.06
CA THR A 9 8.02 -9.93 12.03
C THR A 9 7.21 -8.83 11.34
N TYR A 10 5.93 -8.73 11.69
CA TYR A 10 5.01 -7.77 11.10
C TYR A 10 4.25 -6.99 12.18
N ARG A 11 3.81 -5.78 11.83
CA ARG A 11 2.77 -5.04 12.56
C ARG A 11 1.41 -5.61 12.16
N ALA A 12 0.75 -6.32 13.06
CA ALA A 12 -0.58 -6.86 12.79
C ALA A 12 -1.62 -5.74 12.71
N VAL A 13 -2.48 -5.79 11.69
CA VAL A 13 -3.54 -4.81 11.45
C VAL A 13 -4.84 -5.54 11.17
N ASP A 14 -5.88 -5.20 11.94
CA ASP A 14 -7.24 -5.64 11.65
C ASP A 14 -7.79 -4.86 10.44
N TYR A 15 -8.39 -5.57 9.49
CA TYR A 15 -8.83 -4.95 8.25
C TYR A 15 -9.96 -3.92 8.46
N LYS A 16 -10.87 -4.11 9.43
CA LYS A 16 -11.96 -3.15 9.68
C LYS A 16 -11.43 -1.87 10.30
N ALA A 17 -10.53 -2.00 11.27
CA ALA A 17 -9.85 -0.84 11.84
C ALA A 17 -9.09 -0.05 10.75
N LEU A 18 -8.51 -0.74 9.77
CA LEU A 18 -7.85 -0.10 8.64
C LEU A 18 -8.85 0.57 7.68
N GLU A 19 -9.97 -0.09 7.35
CA GLU A 19 -11.04 0.50 6.53
C GLU A 19 -11.61 1.78 7.15
N GLU A 20 -11.88 1.75 8.46
CA GLU A 20 -12.37 2.91 9.23
C GLU A 20 -11.35 4.04 9.22
N PHE A 21 -10.07 3.73 9.46
CA PHE A 21 -9.00 4.71 9.45
C PHE A 21 -8.84 5.39 8.07
N ILE A 22 -8.80 4.59 6.99
CA ILE A 22 -8.69 5.11 5.62
C ILE A 22 -9.93 5.93 5.27
N THR A 23 -11.12 5.42 5.58
CA THR A 23 -12.37 6.13 5.28
C THR A 23 -12.43 7.47 6.00
N ALA A 24 -12.05 7.53 7.27
CA ALA A 24 -11.98 8.76 8.06
C ALA A 24 -10.95 9.74 7.50
N HIS A 25 -9.77 9.25 7.11
CA HIS A 25 -8.69 10.10 6.59
C HIS A 25 -9.03 10.74 5.23
N TYR A 26 -9.55 9.95 4.29
CA TYR A 26 -9.82 10.42 2.93
C TYR A 26 -11.24 10.97 2.74
N GLY A 27 -12.12 10.85 3.74
CA GLY A 27 -13.52 11.30 3.65
C GLY A 27 -14.35 10.53 2.62
N ARG A 28 -13.91 9.34 2.22
CA ARG A 28 -14.51 8.50 1.18
C ARG A 28 -14.57 7.05 1.67
N PRO A 29 -15.70 6.34 1.50
CA PRO A 29 -15.77 4.92 1.82
C PRO A 29 -14.69 4.12 1.10
N TYR A 30 -13.98 3.28 1.84
CA TYR A 30 -12.96 2.38 1.31
C TYR A 30 -13.22 0.95 1.77
N SER A 31 -12.98 -0.03 0.89
CA SER A 31 -12.94 -1.44 1.27
C SER A 31 -11.55 -2.04 1.06
N VAL A 32 -10.94 -2.49 2.16
CA VAL A 32 -9.69 -3.26 2.18
C VAL A 32 -9.90 -4.60 1.47
N ILE A 33 -11.05 -5.24 1.64
CA ILE A 33 -11.38 -6.50 0.95
C ILE A 33 -11.29 -6.30 -0.57
N ARG A 34 -11.91 -5.23 -1.10
CA ARG A 34 -11.87 -4.93 -2.54
C ARG A 34 -10.48 -4.50 -3.00
N GLY A 35 -9.80 -3.62 -2.26
CA GLY A 35 -8.47 -3.15 -2.60
C GLY A 35 -7.41 -4.25 -2.61
N LEU A 36 -7.57 -5.30 -1.79
CA LEU A 36 -6.67 -6.46 -1.76
C LEU A 36 -7.14 -7.62 -2.66
N GLY A 37 -8.40 -7.64 -3.08
CA GLY A 37 -9.02 -8.84 -3.64
C GLY A 37 -9.04 -10.01 -2.63
N ALA A 38 -9.19 -9.70 -1.33
CA ALA A 38 -9.05 -10.67 -0.24
C ALA A 38 -10.27 -11.57 -0.08
N HIS A 39 -10.06 -12.76 0.49
CA HIS A 39 -11.12 -13.66 0.96
C HIS A 39 -11.07 -13.80 2.48
N ASN A 40 -12.09 -14.42 3.07
CA ASN A 40 -12.14 -14.65 4.50
C ASN A 40 -10.95 -15.52 4.96
N GLY A 41 -10.30 -15.13 6.05
CA GLY A 41 -9.11 -15.77 6.61
C GLY A 41 -7.80 -15.43 5.89
N ALA A 42 -7.81 -14.48 4.95
CA ALA A 42 -6.60 -14.08 4.24
C ALA A 42 -5.67 -13.23 5.11
N LEU A 43 -4.37 -13.47 4.95
CA LEU A 43 -3.30 -12.67 5.53
C LEU A 43 -2.50 -12.01 4.41
N HIS A 44 -2.49 -10.68 4.37
CA HIS A 44 -1.75 -9.92 3.35
C HIS A 44 -0.59 -9.16 4.00
N ALA A 45 0.63 -9.51 3.59
CA ALA A 45 1.82 -8.73 3.92
C ALA A 45 1.91 -7.53 2.98
N VAL A 46 2.09 -6.33 3.55
CA VAL A 46 2.27 -5.09 2.80
C VAL A 46 3.47 -4.36 3.38
N GLU A 47 4.44 -4.06 2.52
CA GLU A 47 5.56 -3.19 2.84
C GLU A 47 5.14 -1.74 2.64
N VAL A 48 5.39 -0.91 3.66
CA VAL A 48 5.10 0.52 3.65
C VAL A 48 6.41 1.27 3.69
N SER A 49 6.67 2.06 2.65
CA SER A 49 7.84 2.93 2.52
C SER A 49 7.43 4.39 2.44
N THR A 50 8.38 5.30 2.63
CA THR A 50 8.29 6.74 2.30
C THR A 50 9.05 7.08 1.03
N SER A 51 9.46 6.06 0.29
CA SER A 51 10.21 6.16 -0.95
C SER A 51 9.70 5.14 -1.96
N TYR A 52 10.04 5.36 -3.23
CA TYR A 52 9.64 4.51 -4.34
C TYR A 52 10.78 4.29 -5.33
N GLU A 53 10.70 3.18 -6.06
CA GLU A 53 11.59 2.90 -7.18
C GLU A 53 11.11 3.71 -8.40
N HIS A 54 12.01 4.54 -8.93
CA HIS A 54 11.79 5.31 -10.14
C HIS A 54 12.62 4.74 -11.28
N TYR A 55 11.93 4.38 -12.36
CA TYR A 55 12.55 3.95 -13.61
C TYR A 55 12.74 5.13 -14.56
N ASP A 56 13.99 5.37 -14.97
CA ASP A 56 14.40 6.34 -15.97
C ASP A 56 14.96 5.61 -17.21
N PRO A 57 14.24 5.59 -18.35
CA PRO A 57 14.70 4.90 -19.55
C PRO A 57 15.91 5.56 -20.23
N ASP A 58 16.13 6.86 -19.97
CA ASP A 58 17.18 7.66 -20.62
C ASP A 58 18.52 7.60 -19.87
N ALA A 59 18.53 7.06 -18.64
CA ALA A 59 19.74 6.81 -17.88
C ALA A 59 20.58 5.64 -18.44
N GLU A 60 21.87 5.60 -18.09
CA GLU A 60 22.74 4.48 -18.40
C GLU A 60 22.18 3.16 -17.84
N GLU A 61 22.43 2.02 -18.52
CA GLU A 61 21.77 0.73 -18.22
C GLU A 61 21.87 0.31 -16.74
N GLY A 62 22.98 0.61 -16.06
CA GLY A 62 23.18 0.33 -14.64
C GLY A 62 22.57 1.34 -13.67
N SER A 63 21.94 2.41 -14.16
CA SER A 63 21.39 3.53 -13.37
C SER A 63 19.92 3.85 -13.69
N ARG A 64 19.26 2.98 -14.47
CA ARG A 64 17.84 3.15 -14.83
C ARG A 64 16.88 3.06 -13.64
N ILE A 65 17.27 2.40 -12.55
CA ILE A 65 16.45 2.31 -11.34
C ILE A 65 17.12 3.14 -10.26
N SER A 66 16.37 4.10 -9.73
CA SER A 66 16.77 4.94 -8.61
C SER A 66 15.70 4.91 -7.52
N VAL A 67 16.09 5.10 -6.26
CA VAL A 67 15.12 5.27 -5.16
C VAL A 67 14.92 6.76 -4.93
N ARG A 68 13.66 7.20 -4.91
CA ARG A 68 13.26 8.59 -4.66
C ARG A 68 12.39 8.68 -3.43
N GLU A 69 12.59 9.72 -2.63
CA GLU A 69 11.76 10.03 -1.48
C GLU A 69 10.42 10.64 -1.90
N GLY A 70 9.38 10.38 -1.10
CA GLY A 70 8.04 10.89 -1.29
C GLY A 70 7.10 9.91 -1.97
N LEU A 71 5.89 10.39 -2.25
CA LEU A 71 4.86 9.60 -2.90
C LEU A 71 5.19 9.41 -4.39
N ASP A 72 5.12 8.16 -4.84
CA ASP A 72 5.20 7.82 -6.26
C ASP A 72 4.14 8.61 -7.05
N PRO A 73 4.52 9.37 -8.10
CA PRO A 73 3.59 10.10 -8.95
C PRO A 73 2.44 9.25 -9.52
N GLU A 74 2.68 7.98 -9.87
CA GLU A 74 1.62 7.08 -10.35
C GLU A 74 0.64 6.73 -9.24
N VAL A 75 1.15 6.55 -8.02
CA VAL A 75 0.30 6.39 -6.83
C VAL A 75 -0.51 7.66 -6.57
N ALA A 76 0.12 8.84 -6.65
CA ALA A 76 -0.56 10.11 -6.47
C ALA A 76 -1.70 10.31 -7.48
N GLU A 77 -1.48 9.97 -8.76
CA GLU A 77 -2.51 10.04 -9.80
C GLU A 77 -3.68 9.10 -9.49
N VAL A 78 -3.39 7.83 -9.19
CA VAL A 78 -4.42 6.83 -8.87
C VAL A 78 -5.25 7.25 -7.65
N LEU A 79 -4.60 7.71 -6.59
CA LEU A 79 -5.30 8.19 -5.40
C LEU A 79 -6.08 9.47 -5.67
N GLY A 80 -5.59 10.37 -6.52
CA GLY A 80 -6.31 11.56 -6.96
C GLY A 80 -7.60 11.21 -7.69
N ARG A 81 -7.54 10.28 -8.64
CA ARG A 81 -8.72 9.78 -9.37
C ARG A 81 -9.72 9.08 -8.46
N TRP A 82 -9.23 8.24 -7.54
CA TRP A 82 -10.09 7.58 -6.56
C TRP A 82 -10.79 8.59 -5.64
N ARG A 83 -10.06 9.57 -5.09
CA ARG A 83 -10.65 10.65 -4.27
C ARG A 83 -11.71 11.44 -5.05
N ALA A 84 -11.43 11.78 -6.32
CA ALA A 84 -12.36 12.48 -7.20
C ALA A 84 -13.56 11.62 -7.64
N GLY A 85 -13.56 10.31 -7.36
CA GLY A 85 -14.61 9.39 -7.80
C GLY A 85 -14.62 9.07 -9.28
N THR A 86 -13.50 9.33 -9.98
CA THR A 86 -13.30 8.99 -11.39
C THR A 86 -12.59 7.63 -11.57
N LEU A 87 -12.30 6.96 -10.46
CA LEU A 87 -11.88 5.57 -10.41
C LEU A 87 -13.05 4.71 -9.93
N ASP A 88 -13.36 3.65 -10.67
CA ASP A 88 -14.48 2.74 -10.46
C ASP A 88 -14.15 1.57 -9.51
N TYR A 89 -12.93 1.53 -8.99
CA TYR A 89 -12.46 0.51 -8.04
C TYR A 89 -11.72 1.14 -6.86
N ASP A 90 -11.60 0.37 -5.77
CA ASP A 90 -10.79 0.71 -4.61
C ASP A 90 -9.32 0.40 -4.90
N PRO A 91 -8.40 1.37 -4.74
CA PRO A 91 -7.00 1.15 -5.03
C PRO A 91 -6.38 0.14 -4.06
N TYR A 92 -5.30 -0.50 -4.52
CA TYR A 92 -4.52 -1.40 -3.68
C TYR A 92 -4.13 -0.73 -2.36
N VAL A 93 -4.34 -1.43 -1.24
CA VAL A 93 -4.10 -0.89 0.11
C VAL A 93 -2.70 -0.30 0.26
N GLY A 94 -1.67 -0.94 -0.31
CA GLY A 94 -0.29 -0.44 -0.22
C GLY A 94 -0.11 0.97 -0.79
N LYS A 95 -0.90 1.37 -1.79
CA LYS A 95 -0.88 2.74 -2.34
C LYS A 95 -1.36 3.76 -1.32
N LEU A 96 -2.44 3.45 -0.59
CA LEU A 96 -2.99 4.30 0.46
C LEU A 96 -2.04 4.37 1.66
N LEU A 97 -1.45 3.23 2.05
CA LEU A 97 -0.49 3.18 3.16
C LEU A 97 0.78 3.96 2.84
N HIS A 98 1.24 3.94 1.58
CA HIS A 98 2.37 4.75 1.13
C HIS A 98 2.08 6.25 1.29
N ASP A 99 0.93 6.74 0.79
CA ASP A 99 0.53 8.15 0.97
C ASP A 99 0.42 8.55 2.45
N LEU A 100 -0.19 7.68 3.26
CA LEU A 100 -0.30 7.88 4.71
C LEU A 100 1.07 7.91 5.41
N ALA A 101 2.04 7.12 4.96
CA ALA A 101 3.40 7.15 5.51
C ALA A 101 4.16 8.42 5.10
N CYS A 102 4.09 8.80 3.81
CA CYS A 102 4.65 10.05 3.31
C CYS A 102 4.05 11.29 4.00
N SER A 103 2.78 11.22 4.38
CA SER A 103 2.07 12.27 5.12
C SER A 103 2.27 12.22 6.64
N GLY A 104 3.07 11.26 7.14
CA GLY A 104 3.40 11.14 8.57
C GLY A 104 2.32 10.51 9.46
N HIS A 105 1.26 9.95 8.87
CA HIS A 105 0.18 9.27 9.60
C HIS A 105 0.49 7.80 9.93
N LEU A 106 1.45 7.19 9.23
CA LEU A 106 1.93 5.83 9.49
C LEU A 106 3.45 5.79 9.52
N LYS A 107 3.98 4.83 10.28
CA LYS A 107 5.43 4.54 10.28
C LYS A 107 5.76 3.58 9.12
N PRO A 108 6.89 3.77 8.42
CA PRO A 108 7.38 2.76 7.49
C PRO A 108 7.59 1.40 8.16
N GLY A 109 7.54 0.35 7.34
CA GLY A 109 7.81 -1.03 7.73
C GLY A 109 6.77 -2.02 7.25
N GLU A 110 6.81 -3.21 7.84
CA GLU A 110 6.06 -4.38 7.40
C GLU A 110 4.76 -4.51 8.17
N TYR A 111 3.64 -4.54 7.45
CA TYR A 111 2.31 -4.70 8.01
C TYR A 111 1.71 -6.02 7.54
N LEU A 112 1.01 -6.70 8.45
CA LEU A 112 0.24 -7.91 8.15
C LEU A 112 -1.23 -7.61 8.38
N ILE A 113 -1.97 -7.47 7.28
CA ILE A 113 -3.40 -7.20 7.31
C ILE A 113 -4.13 -8.53 7.44
N ASN A 114 -4.88 -8.68 8.53
CA ASN A 114 -5.71 -9.85 8.79
C ASN A 114 -7.15 -9.56 8.35
N VAL A 115 -7.63 -10.33 7.36
CA VAL A 115 -8.97 -10.17 6.78
C VAL A 115 -9.83 -11.36 7.19
N ALA A 116 -10.63 -11.20 8.25
CA ALA A 116 -11.47 -12.26 8.80
C ALA A 116 -12.87 -11.75 9.19
N TRP A 117 -13.93 -12.41 8.69
CA TRP A 117 -15.33 -12.06 8.98
C TRP A 117 -16.27 -13.27 9.04
#